data_AF-A0A7J8VQ83-F1
#
_entry.id   AF-A0A7J8VQ83-F1
#
_cell.length_a   1.000
_cell.length_b   1.000
_cell.length_c   1.000
_cell.angle_alpha   90.00
_cell.angle_beta   90.00
_cell.angle_gamma   90.00
#
_symmetry.space_group_name_H-M   'P 1'
#
loop_
_entity.id
_entity.type
_entity.pdbx_description
1 polymer ?
#
loop_
_entity_poly.entity_id
_entity_poly.type
_entity_poly.pdbx_seq_one_letter_code
_entity_poly.pdbx_strand_id
1 'polypeptide(L)' 'MFNKTIPICMKVVDLCCSSGPNTFMAIWHIIDVIHGICQQEQLKLLEFEVLLNDLSENDFNFVFKSMPGFYERL' A
#
# COMPACT_ATOMS: atom_id res chain seq x y z
N MET A 1 -8.77 -29.02 0.52
CA MET A 1 -9.55 -27.79 0.77
C MET A 1 -8.63 -26.86 1.55
N PHE A 2 -8.01 -25.87 0.91
CA PHE A 2 -7.15 -24.93 1.62
C PHE A 2 -8.07 -24.10 2.53
N ASN A 3 -7.89 -24.21 3.85
CA ASN A 3 -8.43 -23.20 4.76
C ASN A 3 -7.78 -21.88 4.36
N LYS A 4 -8.52 -21.02 3.65
CA LYS A 4 -8.07 -19.67 3.29
C LYS A 4 -8.10 -18.83 4.56
N THR A 5 -7.09 -19.01 5.42
CA THR A 5 -6.84 -18.08 6.51
C THR A 5 -6.29 -16.80 5.87
N ILE A 6 -7.16 -15.81 5.70
CA ILE A 6 -6.76 -14.52 5.15
C ILE A 6 -6.12 -13.74 6.29
N PRO A 7 -4.94 -13.14 6.08
CA PRO A 7 -4.33 -12.34 7.11
C PRO A 7 -5.26 -11.19 7.51
N ILE A 8 -5.13 -10.70 8.75
CA ILE A 8 -5.92 -9.54 9.20
C ILE A 8 -5.30 -8.25 8.64
N CYS A 9 -3.97 -8.25 8.48
CA CYS A 9 -3.19 -7.15 7.95
C CYS A 9 -2.18 -7.66 6.91
N MET A 10 -2.08 -6.96 5.78
CA MET A 10 -1.05 -7.18 4.78
C MET A 10 0.02 -6.08 4.86
N LYS A 11 1.29 -6.49 4.92
CA LYS A 11 2.42 -5.57 4.91
C LYS A 11 2.96 -5.41 3.49
N VAL A 12 3.11 -4.17 3.05
CA VAL A 12 3.69 -3.81 1.75
C VAL A 12 4.94 -2.98 2.01
N VAL A 13 6.05 -3.33 1.36
CA VAL A 13 7.32 -2.60 1.49
C VAL A 13 7.73 -2.10 0.11
N ASP A 14 7.88 -0.79 -0.03
CA ASP A 14 8.49 -0.18 -1.21
C ASP A 14 9.96 0.16 -0.89
N LEU A 15 10.89 -0.48 -1.60
CA LEU A 15 12.33 -0.31 -1.43
C LEU A 15 12.84 0.63 -2.52
N CYS A 16 13.54 1.69 -2.10
CA CYS A 16 13.93 2.81 -2.96
C CYS A 16 12.71 3.62 -3.45
N CYS A 17 11.82 3.98 -2.51
CA CYS A 17 10.54 4.65 -2.82
C CYS A 17 10.70 6.04 -3.47
N SER A 18 11.88 6.66 -3.34
CA SER A 18 12.16 8.04 -3.74
C SER A 18 11.17 9.02 -3.08
N SER A 19 11.14 10.25 -3.59
CA SER A 19 10.22 11.30 -3.15
C SER A 19 9.08 11.55 -4.15
N GLY A 20 9.12 10.92 -5.34
CA GLY A 20 8.13 11.13 -6.38
C GLY A 20 6.76 10.49 -6.07
N PRO A 21 5.71 10.81 -6.84
CA PRO A 21 4.37 10.24 -6.64
C PRO A 21 4.26 8.76 -7.00
N ASN A 22 5.30 8.19 -7.61
CA ASN A 22 5.29 6.82 -8.13
C ASN A 22 5.09 5.78 -7.02
N THR A 23 5.66 6.00 -5.83
CA THR A 23 5.48 5.09 -4.69
C THR A 23 4.00 4.95 -4.33
N PHE A 24 3.27 6.07 -4.27
CA PHE A 24 1.84 6.08 -3.97
C PHE A 24 1.01 5.41 -5.08
N MET A 25 1.36 5.57 -6.35
CA MET A 25 0.68 4.87 -7.45
C MET A 25 0.86 3.36 -7.37
N ALA A 26 2.08 2.90 -7.06
CA ALA A 26 2.35 1.48 -6.89
C ALA A 26 1.55 0.88 -5.72
N ILE A 27 1.53 1.58 -4.58
CA ILE A 27 0.77 1.17 -3.39
C ILE A 27 -0.74 1.14 -3.69
N TRP A 28 -1.27 2.17 -4.35
CA TRP A 28 -2.68 2.22 -4.74
C TRP A 28 -3.06 1.01 -5.59
N HIS A 29 -2.24 0.70 -6.60
CA HIS A 29 -2.51 -0.43 -7.50
C HIS A 29 -2.51 -1.77 -6.75
N ILE A 30 -1.59 -1.96 -5.80
CA ILE A 30 -1.55 -3.16 -4.95
C ILE A 30 -2.84 -3.29 -4.13
N ILE A 31 -3.26 -2.20 -3.47
CA ILE A 31 -4.48 -2.16 -2.65
C ILE A 31 -5.71 -2.47 -3.50
N ASP A 32 -5.85 -1.82 -4.67
CA ASP A 32 -6.98 -1.99 -5.59
C ASP A 32 -7.11 -3.45 -6.08
N VAL A 33 -6.01 -4.06 -6.50
CA VAL A 33 -5.99 -5.45 -6.95
C VAL A 33 -6.39 -6.40 -5.82
N ILE A 34 -5.86 -6.21 -4.61
CA ILE A 34 -6.18 -7.08 -3.47
C ILE A 34 -7.62 -6.89 -3.02
N HIS A 35 -8.13 -5.66 -3.01
CA HIS A 35 -9.54 -5.39 -2.76
C HIS A 35 -10.44 -6.10 -3.78
N GLY A 36 -10.10 -6.06 -5.07
CA GLY A 36 -10.82 -6.79 -6.11
C GLY A 36 -10.84 -8.30 -5.87
N ILE A 37 -9.70 -8.89 -5.49
CA ILE A 37 -9.60 -10.32 -5.14
C ILE A 37 -10.48 -10.63 -3.92
N CYS A 38 -10.43 -9.82 -2.87
CA CYS A 38 -11.24 -10.01 -1.68
C CYS A 38 -12.74 -9.95 -1.98
N GLN A 39 -13.17 -9.01 -2.81
CA GLN A 39 -14.57 -8.90 -3.22
C GLN A 39 -15.02 -10.13 -4.04
N GLN A 40 -14.22 -10.55 -5.02
CA GLN A 40 -14.52 -11.72 -5.86
C GLN A 40 -14.65 -13.00 -5.03
N GLU A 41 -13.78 -13.16 -4.03
CA GLU A 41 -13.71 -14.36 -3.19
C GLU A 41 -14.59 -14.26 -1.93
N GLN A 42 -15.39 -13.19 -1.77
CA GLN A 42 -16.23 -12.91 -0.59
C GLN A 42 -15.45 -12.93 0.74
N LEU A 43 -14.23 -12.42 0.70
CA LEU A 43 -13.32 -12.32 1.84
C LEU A 43 -13.53 -11.01 2.59
N LYS A 44 -13.19 -11.02 3.88
CA LYS A 44 -13.10 -9.77 4.64
C LYS A 44 -11.98 -8.89 4.06
N LEU A 45 -12.23 -7.60 3.97
CA LEU A 45 -11.20 -6.61 3.63
C LEU A 45 -10.08 -6.64 4.67
N LEU A 46 -8.85 -6.49 4.17
CA LEU A 46 -7.63 -6.49 4.98
C LEU A 46 -7.25 -5.07 5.39
N GLU A 47 -6.57 -4.97 6.53
CA GLU A 47 -5.78 -3.78 6.84
C GLU A 47 -4.48 -3.80 6.03
N PHE A 48 -3.97 -2.62 5.68
CA PHE A 48 -2.70 -2.47 4.99
C PHE A 48 -1.72 -1.69 5.85
N GLU A 49 -0.52 -2.24 6.03
CA GLU A 49 0.62 -1.56 6.64
C GLU A 49 1.67 -1.35 5.56
N VAL A 50 1.90 -0.09 5.19
CA VAL A 50 2.80 0.27 4.09
C VAL A 50 4.08 0.87 4.67
N LEU A 51 5.22 0.29 4.32
CA LEU A 51 6.55 0.74 4.71
C LEU A 51 7.27 1.31 3.49
N LEU A 52 7.67 2.57 3.58
CA LEU A 52 8.41 3.28 2.56
C LEU A 52 9.87 3.38 3.00
N ASN A 53 10.77 2.76 2.25
CA ASN A 53 12.20 2.74 2.57
C ASN A 53 13.04 3.30 1.43
N ASP A 54 14.04 4.10 1.78
CA ASP A 54 15.06 4.64 0.89
C ASP A 54 16.33 4.95 1.72
N LEU A 55 17.37 5.44 1.07
CA LEU A 55 18.56 5.99 1.72
C LEU A 55 18.18 7.20 2.59
N SER A 56 19.04 7.50 3.58
CA SER A 56 18.85 8.61 4.51
C SER A 56 18.71 9.99 3.84
N GLU A 57 19.21 10.12 2.62
CA GLU A 57 19.25 11.32 1.80
C GLU A 57 17.91 11.60 1.09
N ASN A 58 16.97 10.65 1.07
CA ASN A 58 15.66 10.85 0.47
C ASN A 58 14.82 11.89 1.24
N ASP A 59 14.06 12.71 0.53
CA ASP A 59 13.17 13.69 1.15
C ASP A 59 11.83 13.07 1.58
N PHE A 60 11.87 12.31 2.67
CA PHE A 60 10.67 11.74 3.28
C PHE A 60 9.66 12.81 3.72
N ASN A 61 10.07 14.06 3.98
CA ASN A 61 9.13 15.12 4.32
C ASN A 61 8.21 15.44 3.13
N PHE A 62 8.75 15.43 1.90
CA PHE A 62 7.94 15.60 0.70
C PHE A 62 6.95 14.44 0.53
N VAL A 63 7.40 13.20 0.76
CA VAL A 63 6.54 12.01 0.73
C VAL A 63 5.38 12.17 1.71
N PHE A 64 5.66 12.45 2.99
CA PHE A 64 4.62 12.58 4.02
C PHE A 64 3.68 13.77 3.78
N LYS A 65 4.18 14.89 3.25
CA LYS A 65 3.34 16.04 2.87
C LYS A 65 2.40 15.74 1.71
N SER A 66 2.75 14.79 0.84
CA SER A 66 1.93 14.37 -0.30
C SER A 66 0.86 13.33 0.09
N MET A 67 0.99 12.72 1.27
CA MET A 67 0.13 11.65 1.76
C MET A 67 -1.37 12.01 1.88
N PRO A 68 -1.79 13.22 2.30
CA PRO A 68 -3.21 13.60 2.31
C PRO A 68 -3.86 13.49 0.91
N GLY A 69 -3.15 13.95 -0.13
CA GLY A 69 -3.64 13.87 -1.52
C GLY A 69 -3.61 12.46 -2.11
N PHE A 70 -2.96 11.50 -1.43
CA PHE A 70 -3.06 10.07 -1.74
C PHE A 70 -4.32 9.49 -1.09
N TYR A 71 -4.61 9.80 0.18
CA TYR A 71 -5.82 9.33 0.85
C TYR A 71 -7.12 9.84 0.22
N GLU A 72 -7.13 11.04 -0.36
CA GLU A 72 -8.28 11.55 -1.11
C GLU A 72 -8.59 10.75 -2.39
N ARG A 73 -7.63 9.96 -2.88
CA ARG A 73 -7.73 9.16 -4.12
C ARG A 73 -7.87 7.65 -3.86
N LEU A 74 -7.86 7.24 -2.60
CA LEU A 74 -8.04 5.87 -2.13
C LEU A 74 -9.52 5.54 -2.00
#